data_AF-A0A8B5WBL2-F1
#
_entry.id   AF-A0A8B5WBL2-F1
#
_cell.length_a   1.000
_cell.length_b   1.000
_cell.length_c   1.000
_cell.angle_alpha   90.00
_cell.angle_beta   90.00
_cell.angle_gamma   90.00
#
_symmetry.space_group_name_H-M   'P 1'
#
loop_
_entity.id
_entity.type
_entity.pdbx_description
1 polymer ?
#
loop_
_entity_poly.entity_id
_entity_poly.type
_entity_poly.pdbx_seq_one_letter_code
_entity_poly.pdbx_strand_id
1 'polypeptide(L)'
;MTESNPLLAKGLPRFGDIRPEHAVPAIEQRLSEYRALIRKIAESGPEASYASVVEAETLADNALATAWSTVSHLNGVTNTAEWREAYSQCLDPLTRFATERGQNRALFKAYQQLAARPDFARQSPALRATVEHELRDFRLAGVDLPEDQRQRFADISLRLSELGNQFGNQVLDATEGYSEHFETAAALAGLPESDLHMLAGLASQAERPGWLANLSYPAYRAIVTYADDRDLRQRFYHAYVTRASETGPQGGQFDNSGLVAEMLALRNEQAQLLGFTDHAAMRLSHRMAGDAARVETFLLDLADRARPLAQAQLDELNAYASELGAETPLAAWDIAYYAEKMREHRLGISQEMLKPWFELGRVFNGLFDVAGALFGLTFEADETVPAWHEDVRYYRVLDSNGKDFAGLFLDIYARARKSGGAWMDVCRSRMAVGDQHQQPVAYLTCNFAPPAEGRPSLLTHDDVVTLFHEFGHCLHHLLTRVELPG
;
A
#
# COMPACT_ATOMS: atom_id res chain seq x y z
N MET A 1 -7.58 -27.09 -26.89
CA MET A 1 -7.69 -25.62 -26.81
C MET A 1 -7.13 -25.26 -25.45
N THR A 2 -5.88 -24.81 -25.39
CA THR A 2 -5.29 -24.33 -24.13
C THR A 2 -6.13 -23.17 -23.66
N GLU A 3 -6.76 -23.27 -22.49
CA GLU A 3 -7.46 -22.15 -21.88
C GLU A 3 -6.47 -20.99 -21.77
N SER A 4 -6.85 -19.83 -22.34
CA SER A 4 -6.01 -18.62 -22.28
C SER A 4 -5.82 -18.24 -20.82
N ASN A 5 -4.58 -18.06 -20.38
CA ASN A 5 -4.28 -17.64 -19.01
C ASN A 5 -5.11 -16.38 -18.64
N PRO A 6 -5.89 -16.39 -17.55
CA PRO A 6 -6.85 -15.33 -17.23
C PRO A 6 -6.18 -13.98 -16.91
N LEU A 7 -4.91 -13.97 -16.48
CA LEU A 7 -4.13 -12.73 -16.27
C LEU A 7 -3.75 -12.03 -17.58
N LEU A 8 -3.89 -12.71 -18.72
CA LEU A 8 -3.64 -12.13 -20.04
C LEU A 8 -4.91 -11.60 -20.72
N ALA A 9 -6.08 -11.82 -20.11
CA ALA A 9 -7.36 -11.37 -20.63
C ALA A 9 -7.46 -9.82 -20.65
N LYS A 10 -8.21 -9.29 -21.62
CA LYS A 10 -8.50 -7.86 -21.70
C LYS A 10 -9.64 -7.49 -20.74
N GLY A 11 -9.61 -6.27 -20.21
CA GLY A 11 -10.67 -5.73 -19.36
C GLY A 11 -10.33 -5.80 -17.87
N LEU A 12 -11.36 -5.90 -17.03
CA LEU A 12 -11.18 -6.09 -15.59
C LEU A 12 -10.61 -7.49 -15.31
N PRO A 13 -9.74 -7.64 -14.28
CA PRO A 13 -9.31 -8.95 -13.83
C PRO A 13 -10.49 -9.82 -13.43
N ARG A 14 -10.56 -11.04 -13.97
CA ARG A 14 -11.58 -12.02 -13.62
C ARG A 14 -11.14 -12.79 -12.38
N PHE A 15 -11.18 -12.15 -11.22
CA PHE A 15 -10.56 -12.67 -9.99
C PHE A 15 -10.95 -14.11 -9.62
N GLY A 16 -12.21 -14.52 -9.86
CA GLY A 16 -12.66 -15.89 -9.61
C GLY A 16 -11.97 -16.98 -10.45
N ASP A 17 -11.37 -16.60 -11.59
CA ASP A 17 -10.67 -17.51 -12.51
C ASP A 17 -9.15 -17.52 -12.27
N ILE A 18 -8.63 -16.59 -11.46
CA ILE A 18 -7.19 -16.40 -11.27
C ILE A 18 -6.69 -17.28 -10.12
N ARG A 19 -5.60 -18.01 -10.36
CA ARG A 19 -4.93 -18.86 -9.37
C ARG A 19 -3.42 -18.59 -9.35
N PRO A 20 -2.71 -18.94 -8.26
CA PRO A 20 -1.26 -18.71 -8.15
C PRO A 20 -0.46 -19.26 -9.33
N GLU A 21 -0.80 -20.45 -9.84
CA GLU A 21 -0.11 -21.09 -10.98
C GLU A 21 -0.20 -20.30 -12.29
N HIS A 22 -1.12 -19.34 -12.39
CA HIS A 22 -1.23 -18.47 -13.57
C HIS A 22 -0.20 -17.33 -13.56
N ALA A 23 0.34 -16.96 -12.39
CA ALA A 23 1.14 -15.75 -12.23
C ALA A 23 2.43 -15.80 -13.05
N VAL A 24 3.30 -16.78 -12.79
CA VAL A 24 4.62 -16.87 -13.44
C VAL A 24 4.48 -16.96 -14.98
N PRO A 25 3.65 -17.85 -15.57
CA PRO A 25 3.50 -17.91 -17.02
C PRO A 25 2.99 -16.61 -17.65
N ALA A 26 2.07 -15.90 -16.98
CA ALA A 26 1.54 -14.63 -17.49
C ALA A 26 2.61 -13.53 -17.48
N ILE A 27 3.36 -13.41 -16.39
CA ILE A 27 4.42 -12.42 -16.25
C ILE A 27 5.55 -12.71 -17.25
N GLU A 28 6.02 -13.94 -17.36
CA GLU A 28 7.04 -14.31 -18.34
C GLU A 28 6.61 -14.01 -19.78
N GLN A 29 5.35 -14.28 -20.13
CA GLN A 29 4.82 -13.94 -21.44
C GLN A 29 4.84 -12.43 -21.69
N ARG A 30 4.34 -11.61 -20.74
CA ARG A 30 4.35 -10.15 -20.87
C ARG A 30 5.76 -9.57 -20.97
N LEU A 31 6.69 -10.10 -20.18
CA LEU A 31 8.10 -9.75 -20.27
C LEU A 31 8.71 -10.10 -21.63
N SER A 32 8.40 -11.27 -22.18
CA SER A 32 8.86 -11.70 -23.51
C SER A 32 8.33 -10.79 -24.62
N GLU A 33 7.04 -10.49 -24.60
CA GLU A 33 6.37 -9.56 -25.53
C GLU A 33 7.00 -8.16 -25.46
N TYR A 34 7.25 -7.66 -24.25
CA TYR A 34 7.86 -6.35 -24.05
C TYR A 34 9.32 -6.33 -24.52
N ARG A 35 10.13 -7.34 -24.21
CA ARG A 35 11.50 -7.47 -24.76
C ARG A 35 11.50 -7.49 -26.30
N ALA A 36 10.53 -8.14 -26.93
CA ALA A 36 10.40 -8.16 -28.39
C ALA A 36 10.09 -6.77 -28.95
N LEU A 37 9.22 -6.01 -28.28
CA LEU A 37 8.96 -4.62 -28.63
C LEU A 37 10.21 -3.75 -28.50
N ILE A 38 10.96 -3.85 -27.40
CA ILE A 38 12.19 -3.07 -27.19
C ILE A 38 13.21 -3.33 -28.31
N ARG A 39 13.36 -4.58 -28.76
CA ARG A 39 14.20 -4.91 -29.92
C ARG A 39 13.73 -4.20 -31.20
N LYS A 40 12.42 -4.21 -31.47
CA LYS A 40 11.85 -3.49 -32.63
C LYS A 40 12.07 -1.98 -32.56
N ILE A 41 11.93 -1.39 -31.37
CA ILE A 41 12.22 0.03 -31.14
C ILE A 41 13.70 0.32 -31.42
N ALA A 42 14.60 -0.51 -30.90
CA ALA A 42 16.04 -0.38 -31.11
C ALA A 42 16.45 -0.46 -32.59
N GLU A 43 15.73 -1.27 -33.39
CA GLU A 43 15.96 -1.43 -34.83
C GLU A 43 15.34 -0.30 -35.68
N SER A 44 14.48 0.56 -35.11
CA SER A 44 13.76 1.60 -35.86
C SER A 44 14.66 2.73 -36.37
N GLY A 45 15.84 2.95 -35.75
CA GLY A 45 16.82 3.92 -36.22
C GLY A 45 16.25 5.34 -36.39
N PRO A 46 16.55 6.06 -37.49
CA PRO A 46 16.06 7.42 -37.73
C PRO A 46 14.54 7.51 -37.98
N GLU A 47 13.86 6.39 -38.22
CA GLU A 47 12.40 6.33 -38.45
C GLU A 47 11.60 6.30 -37.13
N ALA A 48 12.26 6.44 -35.98
CA ALA A 48 11.61 6.50 -34.68
C ALA A 48 10.60 7.66 -34.60
N SER A 49 9.35 7.32 -34.26
CA SER A 49 8.23 8.23 -34.06
C SER A 49 7.68 8.10 -32.64
N TYR A 50 6.89 9.07 -32.19
CA TYR A 50 6.22 8.96 -30.88
C TYR A 50 5.32 7.72 -30.82
N ALA A 51 4.62 7.38 -31.91
CA ALA A 51 3.79 6.19 -32.00
C ALA A 51 4.61 4.89 -31.89
N SER A 52 5.76 4.83 -32.57
CA SER A 52 6.59 3.61 -32.59
C SER A 52 7.41 3.39 -31.33
N VAL A 53 7.62 4.43 -30.50
CA VAL A 53 8.41 4.37 -29.27
C VAL A 53 7.51 4.57 -28.05
N VAL A 54 7.03 5.79 -27.82
CA VAL A 54 6.29 6.17 -26.61
C VAL A 54 4.98 5.39 -26.51
N GLU A 55 4.11 5.51 -27.51
CA GLU A 55 2.79 4.87 -27.47
C GLU A 55 2.91 3.34 -27.43
N ALA A 56 3.78 2.77 -28.27
CA ALA A 56 4.00 1.33 -28.31
C ALA A 56 4.54 0.79 -26.98
N GLU A 57 5.49 1.50 -26.36
CA GLU A 57 6.02 1.13 -25.05
C GLU A 57 4.98 1.28 -23.94
N THR A 58 4.23 2.38 -23.91
CA THR A 58 3.12 2.59 -22.99
C THR A 58 2.12 1.44 -23.02
N LEU A 59 1.80 0.90 -24.20
CA LEU A 59 0.89 -0.24 -24.35
C LEU A 59 1.47 -1.54 -23.76
N ALA A 60 2.77 -1.80 -23.99
CA ALA A 60 3.44 -2.99 -23.45
C ALA A 60 3.62 -2.91 -21.93
N ASP A 61 4.00 -1.73 -21.43
CA ASP A 61 4.15 -1.44 -20.02
C ASP A 61 2.81 -1.59 -19.29
N ASN A 62 1.74 -0.96 -19.79
CA ASN A 62 0.41 -1.11 -19.21
C ASN A 62 -0.07 -2.57 -19.17
N ALA A 63 0.26 -3.38 -20.18
CA ALA A 63 -0.10 -4.80 -20.21
C ALA A 63 0.65 -5.61 -19.14
N LEU A 64 1.94 -5.35 -18.93
CA LEU A 64 2.73 -5.94 -17.85
C LEU A 64 2.24 -5.46 -16.48
N ALA A 65 2.05 -4.14 -16.32
CA ALA A 65 1.61 -3.50 -15.09
C ALA A 65 0.22 -3.99 -14.65
N THR A 66 -0.71 -4.20 -15.58
CA THR A 66 -2.05 -4.75 -15.25
C THR A 66 -1.97 -6.18 -14.72
N ALA A 67 -1.16 -7.03 -15.36
CA ALA A 67 -0.96 -8.41 -14.91
C ALA A 67 -0.27 -8.45 -13.53
N TRP A 68 0.79 -7.64 -13.37
CA TRP A 68 1.53 -7.56 -12.12
C TRP A 68 0.72 -6.95 -10.97
N SER A 69 -0.04 -5.88 -11.23
CA SER A 69 -0.96 -5.28 -10.27
C SER A 69 -1.91 -6.33 -9.71
N THR A 70 -2.50 -7.16 -10.57
CA THR A 70 -3.42 -8.22 -10.15
C THR A 70 -2.74 -9.27 -9.26
N VAL A 71 -1.54 -9.73 -9.63
CA VAL A 71 -0.75 -10.71 -8.84
C VAL A 71 -0.32 -10.12 -7.50
N SER A 72 0.22 -8.90 -7.51
CA SER A 72 0.66 -8.19 -6.31
C SER A 72 -0.50 -7.92 -5.36
N HIS A 73 -1.64 -7.50 -5.91
CA HIS A 73 -2.86 -7.27 -5.14
C HIS A 73 -3.34 -8.55 -4.44
N LEU A 74 -3.47 -9.67 -5.18
CA LEU A 74 -3.87 -10.97 -4.62
C LEU A 74 -2.87 -11.46 -3.55
N ASN A 75 -1.56 -11.26 -3.76
CA ASN A 75 -0.59 -11.56 -2.71
C ASN A 75 -0.79 -10.69 -1.46
N GLY A 76 -1.18 -9.42 -1.61
CA GLY A 76 -1.43 -8.51 -0.49
C GLY A 76 -2.72 -8.79 0.29
N VAL A 77 -3.77 -9.28 -0.37
CA VAL A 77 -5.12 -9.44 0.22
C VAL A 77 -5.58 -10.89 0.42
N THR A 78 -4.84 -11.85 -0.14
CA THR A 78 -5.04 -13.31 -0.02
C THR A 78 -3.69 -14.05 0.11
N ASN A 79 -2.85 -13.61 1.05
CA ASN A 79 -1.47 -14.03 1.24
C ASN A 79 -1.32 -15.50 1.71
N THR A 80 -1.61 -16.47 0.85
CA THR A 80 -1.39 -17.91 1.10
C THR A 80 0.04 -18.32 0.75
N ALA A 81 0.46 -19.53 1.15
CA ALA A 81 1.79 -20.05 0.80
C ALA A 81 2.01 -20.10 -0.72
N GLU A 82 0.97 -20.52 -1.46
CA GLU A 82 0.99 -20.60 -2.91
C GLU A 82 1.08 -19.21 -3.57
N TRP A 83 0.34 -18.22 -3.06
CA TRP A 83 0.45 -16.83 -3.54
C TRP A 83 1.80 -16.21 -3.21
N ARG A 84 2.36 -16.45 -2.02
CA ARG A 84 3.71 -16.00 -1.65
C ARG A 84 4.76 -16.59 -2.58
N GLU A 85 4.68 -17.89 -2.87
CA GLU A 85 5.60 -18.57 -3.77
C GLU A 85 5.48 -18.00 -5.19
N ALA A 86 4.26 -17.91 -5.73
CA ALA A 86 4.00 -17.35 -7.06
C ALA A 86 4.49 -15.90 -7.19
N TYR A 87 4.21 -15.05 -6.19
CA TYR A 87 4.69 -13.67 -6.14
C TYR A 87 6.21 -13.62 -6.12
N SER A 88 6.85 -14.40 -5.24
CA SER A 88 8.31 -14.43 -5.10
C SER A 88 9.01 -14.90 -6.37
N GLN A 89 8.47 -15.90 -7.06
CA GLN A 89 8.98 -16.38 -8.35
C GLN A 89 8.86 -15.33 -9.47
N CYS A 90 7.90 -14.41 -9.38
CA CYS A 90 7.78 -13.30 -10.34
C CYS A 90 8.79 -12.17 -10.08
N LEU A 91 9.29 -11.99 -8.85
CA LEU A 91 10.14 -10.84 -8.49
C LEU A 91 11.48 -10.83 -9.22
N ASP A 92 12.18 -11.97 -9.32
CA ASP A 92 13.47 -12.04 -10.03
C ASP A 92 13.34 -11.62 -11.51
N PRO A 93 12.48 -12.26 -12.34
CA PRO A 93 12.36 -11.89 -13.74
C PRO A 93 11.86 -10.46 -13.95
N LEU A 94 10.96 -9.94 -13.09
CA LEU A 94 10.52 -8.55 -13.12
C LEU A 94 11.66 -7.57 -12.80
N THR A 95 12.44 -7.85 -11.75
CA THR A 95 13.52 -6.95 -11.31
C THR A 95 14.67 -6.94 -12.31
N ARG A 96 15.01 -8.10 -12.87
CA ARG A 96 15.97 -8.20 -13.97
C ARG A 96 15.49 -7.44 -15.19
N PHE A 97 14.24 -7.63 -15.60
CA PHE A 97 13.68 -6.90 -16.74
C PHE A 97 13.67 -5.38 -16.51
N ALA A 98 13.29 -4.91 -15.33
CA ALA A 98 13.30 -3.49 -15.00
C ALA A 98 14.70 -2.88 -15.16
N THR A 99 15.74 -3.60 -14.73
CA THR A 99 17.13 -3.16 -14.91
C THR A 99 17.58 -3.27 -16.36
N GLU A 100 17.29 -4.38 -17.05
CA GLU A 100 17.56 -4.58 -18.48
C GLU A 100 16.96 -3.45 -19.33
N ARG A 101 15.69 -3.10 -19.07
CA ARG A 101 14.97 -2.02 -19.74
C ARG A 101 15.58 -0.68 -19.38
N GLY A 102 15.72 -0.36 -18.10
CA GLY A 102 16.25 0.92 -17.62
C GLY A 102 17.70 1.18 -18.04
N GLN A 103 18.46 0.15 -18.40
CA GLN A 103 19.84 0.26 -18.89
C GLN A 103 19.96 0.04 -20.40
N ASN A 104 18.85 -0.10 -21.12
CA ASN A 104 18.86 -0.32 -22.56
C ASN A 104 19.25 0.97 -23.32
N ARG A 105 20.52 1.04 -23.75
CA ARG A 105 21.08 2.21 -24.45
C ARG A 105 20.39 2.51 -25.80
N ALA A 106 19.89 1.49 -26.49
CA ALA A 106 19.23 1.71 -27.78
C ALA A 106 17.85 2.35 -27.59
N LEU A 107 17.08 1.88 -26.60
CA LEU A 107 15.82 2.49 -26.20
C LEU A 107 16.03 3.91 -25.67
N PHE A 108 17.02 4.12 -24.79
CA PHE A 108 17.38 5.45 -24.30
C PHE A 108 17.72 6.42 -25.45
N LYS A 109 18.50 5.95 -26.43
CA LYS A 109 18.82 6.74 -27.63
C LYS A 109 17.58 7.09 -28.45
N ALA A 110 16.61 6.19 -28.56
CA ALA A 110 15.34 6.48 -29.24
C ALA A 110 14.58 7.62 -28.54
N TYR A 111 14.50 7.60 -27.21
CA TYR A 111 13.93 8.72 -26.43
C TYR A 111 14.70 10.03 -26.61
N GLN A 112 16.04 9.98 -26.63
CA GLN A 112 16.88 11.16 -26.88
C GLN A 112 16.63 11.76 -28.27
N GLN A 113 16.46 10.90 -29.29
CA GLN A 113 16.14 11.32 -30.64
C GLN A 113 14.78 12.02 -30.69
N LEU A 114 13.76 11.48 -30.01
CA LEU A 114 12.44 12.11 -29.92
C LEU A 114 12.50 13.47 -29.22
N ALA A 115 13.20 13.57 -28.09
CA ALA A 115 13.37 14.83 -27.36
C ALA A 115 14.13 15.90 -28.17
N ALA A 116 15.03 15.49 -29.07
CA ALA A 116 15.79 16.38 -29.94
C ALA A 116 15.02 16.84 -31.19
N ARG A 117 13.81 16.33 -31.45
CA ARG A 117 13.05 16.70 -32.65
C ARG A 117 12.59 18.16 -32.59
N PRO A 118 12.60 18.89 -33.73
CA PRO A 118 12.13 20.27 -33.78
C PRO A 118 10.66 20.45 -33.36
N ASP A 119 9.85 19.41 -33.51
CA ASP A 119 8.43 19.44 -33.16
C ASP A 119 8.14 19.08 -31.69
N PHE A 120 9.15 18.62 -30.92
CA PHE A 120 8.97 18.17 -29.53
C PHE A 120 8.33 19.24 -28.64
N ALA A 121 8.77 20.49 -28.77
CA ALA A 121 8.20 21.61 -28.01
C ALA A 121 6.71 21.88 -28.28
N ARG A 122 6.18 21.41 -29.43
CA ARG A 122 4.78 21.55 -29.85
C ARG A 122 3.91 20.35 -29.48
N GLN A 123 4.52 19.27 -28.96
CA GLN A 123 3.78 18.09 -28.51
C GLN A 123 2.96 18.39 -27.25
N SER A 124 2.01 17.50 -26.96
CA SER A 124 1.15 17.66 -25.78
C SER A 124 1.98 17.69 -24.47
N PRO A 125 1.53 18.39 -23.42
CA PRO A 125 2.21 18.39 -22.14
C PRO A 125 2.45 16.99 -21.57
N ALA A 126 1.48 16.09 -21.71
CA ALA A 126 1.58 14.71 -21.25
C ALA A 126 2.70 13.96 -21.98
N LEU A 127 2.76 14.04 -23.31
CA LEU A 127 3.79 13.35 -24.10
C LEU A 127 5.20 13.88 -23.80
N ARG A 128 5.34 15.20 -23.66
CA ARG A 128 6.64 15.80 -23.29
C ARG A 128 7.08 15.34 -21.90
N ALA A 129 6.17 15.36 -20.93
CA ALA A 129 6.45 14.89 -19.57
C ALA A 129 6.84 13.40 -19.56
N THR A 130 6.16 12.54 -20.32
CA THR A 130 6.54 11.12 -20.47
C THR A 130 7.97 10.99 -20.98
N VAL A 131 8.32 11.65 -22.09
CA VAL A 131 9.68 11.59 -22.65
C VAL A 131 10.73 12.12 -21.67
N GLU A 132 10.45 13.23 -20.99
CA GLU A 132 11.37 13.83 -20.01
C GLU A 132 11.57 12.95 -18.78
N HIS A 133 10.49 12.35 -18.26
CA HIS A 133 10.54 11.39 -17.15
C HIS A 133 11.30 10.14 -17.54
N GLU A 134 11.04 9.59 -18.72
CA GLU A 134 11.77 8.44 -19.24
C GLU A 134 13.28 8.69 -19.30
N LEU A 135 13.69 9.81 -19.91
CA LEU A 135 15.10 10.19 -19.98
C LEU A 135 15.75 10.39 -18.61
N ARG A 136 15.00 10.85 -17.61
CA ARG A 136 15.46 10.94 -16.22
C ARG A 136 15.60 9.55 -15.61
N ASP A 137 14.61 8.69 -15.80
CA ASP A 137 14.52 7.39 -15.15
C ASP A 137 15.51 6.38 -15.75
N PHE A 138 15.85 6.49 -17.05
CA PHE A 138 17.01 5.79 -17.64
C PHE A 138 18.33 6.12 -16.92
N ARG A 139 18.55 7.40 -16.58
CA ARG A 139 19.75 7.81 -15.83
C ARG A 139 19.74 7.29 -14.40
N LEU A 140 18.59 7.34 -13.74
CA LEU A 140 18.40 6.79 -12.39
C LEU A 140 18.43 5.25 -12.36
N ALA A 141 18.28 4.58 -13.50
CA ALA A 141 18.50 3.15 -13.65
C ALA A 141 19.96 2.80 -14.03
N GLY A 142 20.82 3.81 -14.21
CA GLY A 142 22.24 3.63 -14.49
C GLY A 142 22.58 3.34 -15.95
N VAL A 143 21.80 3.82 -16.93
CA VAL A 143 22.10 3.63 -18.37
C VAL A 143 23.50 4.14 -18.76
N ASP A 144 23.96 5.20 -18.09
CA ASP A 144 25.24 5.86 -18.33
C ASP A 144 26.42 5.16 -17.63
N LEU A 145 26.15 4.19 -16.75
CA LEU A 145 27.20 3.47 -16.02
C LEU A 145 28.07 2.61 -16.96
N PRO A 146 29.36 2.40 -16.63
CA PRO A 146 30.21 1.35 -17.19
C PRO A 146 29.59 -0.05 -17.04
N GLU A 147 30.01 -1.01 -17.85
CA GLU A 147 29.40 -2.34 -17.90
C GLU A 147 29.50 -3.14 -16.60
N ASP A 148 30.65 -3.08 -15.93
CA ASP A 148 30.88 -3.68 -14.62
C ASP A 148 29.99 -3.06 -13.53
N GLN A 149 29.81 -1.75 -13.55
CA GLN A 149 28.95 -1.05 -12.60
C GLN A 149 27.45 -1.28 -12.87
N ARG A 150 27.06 -1.45 -14.14
CA ARG A 150 25.68 -1.81 -14.52
C ARG A 150 25.28 -3.16 -13.97
N GLN A 151 26.16 -4.17 -14.09
CA GLN A 151 25.90 -5.49 -13.53
C GLN A 151 25.75 -5.43 -12.01
N ARG A 152 26.66 -4.70 -11.33
CA ARG A 152 26.55 -4.51 -9.88
C ARG A 152 25.25 -3.81 -9.47
N PHE A 153 24.82 -2.79 -10.21
CA PHE A 153 23.54 -2.12 -9.99
C PHE A 153 22.35 -3.08 -10.13
N ALA A 154 22.38 -3.98 -11.11
CA ALA A 154 21.35 -5.00 -11.32
C ALA A 154 21.30 -6.00 -10.16
N ASP A 155 22.47 -6.49 -9.71
CA ASP A 155 22.57 -7.42 -8.59
C ASP A 155 22.05 -6.79 -7.29
N ILE A 156 22.39 -5.52 -7.04
CA ILE A 156 21.86 -4.74 -5.90
C ILE A 156 20.33 -4.61 -5.99
N SER A 157 19.81 -4.26 -7.17
CA SER A 157 18.37 -4.06 -7.37
C SER A 157 17.59 -5.36 -7.12
N LEU A 158 18.10 -6.49 -7.60
CA LEU A 158 17.54 -7.81 -7.33
C LEU A 158 17.55 -8.13 -5.84
N ARG A 159 18.70 -7.96 -5.18
CA ARG A 159 18.82 -8.26 -3.75
C ARG A 159 17.91 -7.38 -2.90
N LEU A 160 17.76 -6.10 -3.23
CA LEU A 160 16.82 -5.21 -2.55
C LEU A 160 15.36 -5.64 -2.72
N SER A 161 14.99 -6.19 -3.88
CA SER A 161 13.65 -6.73 -4.17
C SER A 161 13.36 -7.97 -3.32
N GLU A 162 14.33 -8.90 -3.25
CA GLU A 162 14.25 -10.09 -2.37
C GLU A 162 14.12 -9.71 -0.89
N LEU A 163 15.00 -8.82 -0.41
CA LEU A 163 15.00 -8.36 0.98
C LEU A 163 13.69 -7.65 1.34
N GLY A 164 13.14 -6.84 0.44
CA GLY A 164 11.86 -6.15 0.65
C GLY A 164 10.69 -7.13 0.80
N ASN A 165 10.62 -8.15 -0.06
CA ASN A 165 9.61 -9.21 0.03
C ASN A 165 9.75 -10.03 1.32
N GLN A 166 10.99 -10.41 1.67
CA GLN A 166 11.26 -11.12 2.92
C GLN A 166 10.85 -10.29 4.14
N PHE A 167 11.17 -8.99 4.16
CA PHE A 167 10.81 -8.08 5.24
C PHE A 167 9.29 -8.02 5.45
N GLY A 168 8.53 -7.84 4.37
CA GLY A 168 7.07 -7.81 4.42
C GLY A 168 6.46 -9.11 4.95
N ASN A 169 6.93 -10.26 4.46
CA ASN A 169 6.48 -11.58 4.93
C ASN A 169 6.78 -11.79 6.42
N GLN A 170 7.97 -11.41 6.89
CA GLN A 170 8.36 -11.53 8.29
C GLN A 170 7.52 -10.64 9.22
N VAL A 171 7.15 -9.42 8.79
CA VAL A 171 6.24 -8.56 9.56
C VAL A 171 4.83 -9.18 9.67
N LEU A 172 4.33 -9.76 8.57
CA LEU A 172 3.04 -10.44 8.56
C LEU A 172 3.06 -11.68 9.46
N ASP A 173 4.07 -12.53 9.33
CA ASP A 173 4.23 -13.76 10.13
C ASP A 173 4.41 -13.46 11.63
N ALA A 174 5.16 -12.40 11.98
CA ALA A 174 5.26 -11.94 13.36
C ALA A 174 3.94 -11.37 13.91
N THR A 175 3.09 -10.81 13.03
CA THR A 175 1.78 -10.28 13.43
C THR A 175 0.77 -11.42 13.64
N GLU A 176 0.76 -12.42 12.77
CA GLU A 176 -0.17 -13.56 12.83
C GLU A 176 0.25 -14.61 13.86
N GLY A 177 1.55 -14.81 14.07
CA GLY A 177 2.03 -15.87 14.95
C GLY A 177 1.96 -15.56 16.46
N TYR A 178 1.50 -14.37 16.84
CA TYR A 178 1.17 -14.03 18.23
C TYR A 178 -0.34 -13.94 18.43
N SER A 179 -0.86 -14.71 19.38
CA SER A 179 -2.22 -14.54 19.89
C SER A 179 -2.33 -14.99 21.34
N GLU A 180 -3.19 -14.33 22.10
CA GLU A 180 -3.63 -14.77 23.43
C GLU A 180 -5.12 -15.11 23.36
N HIS A 181 -5.49 -16.22 23.99
CA HIS A 181 -6.87 -16.73 24.07
C HIS A 181 -7.40 -16.53 25.49
N PHE A 182 -8.66 -16.09 25.59
CA PHE A 182 -9.32 -15.78 26.84
C PHE A 182 -10.64 -16.53 26.94
N GLU A 183 -10.79 -17.33 28.00
CA GLU A 183 -12.02 -18.10 28.26
C GLU A 183 -13.12 -17.27 28.93
N THR A 184 -12.75 -16.16 29.58
CA THR A 184 -13.69 -15.32 30.35
C THR A 184 -13.53 -13.85 30.01
N ALA A 185 -14.66 -13.14 29.92
CA ALA A 185 -14.68 -11.69 29.70
C ALA A 185 -14.04 -10.91 30.86
N ALA A 186 -13.95 -11.49 32.06
CA ALA A 186 -13.31 -10.86 33.22
C ALA A 186 -11.81 -10.59 32.99
N ALA A 187 -11.13 -11.42 32.22
CA ALA A 187 -9.73 -11.19 31.82
C ALA A 187 -9.56 -10.02 30.85
N LEU A 188 -10.66 -9.52 30.29
CA LEU A 188 -10.74 -8.40 29.34
C LEU A 188 -11.53 -7.23 29.95
N ALA A 189 -11.54 -7.10 31.28
CA ALA A 189 -12.20 -5.99 31.96
C ALA A 189 -11.74 -4.63 31.41
N GLY A 190 -12.69 -3.70 31.27
CA GLY A 190 -12.47 -2.38 30.69
C GLY A 190 -12.72 -2.29 29.19
N LEU A 191 -12.61 -3.40 28.43
CA LEU A 191 -12.89 -3.39 26.99
C LEU A 191 -14.37 -3.07 26.71
N PRO A 192 -14.65 -2.17 25.75
CA PRO A 192 -16.01 -1.94 25.28
C PRO A 192 -16.65 -3.19 24.66
N GLU A 193 -17.98 -3.24 24.65
CA GLU A 193 -18.75 -4.37 24.10
C GLU A 193 -18.41 -4.64 22.63
N SER A 194 -18.20 -3.58 21.85
CA SER A 194 -17.83 -3.71 20.43
C SER A 194 -16.47 -4.37 20.23
N ASP A 195 -15.50 -4.09 21.09
CA ASP A 195 -14.17 -4.69 21.03
C ASP A 195 -14.21 -6.16 21.50
N LEU A 196 -15.00 -6.46 22.54
CA LEU A 196 -15.25 -7.85 22.96
C LEU A 196 -15.88 -8.68 21.82
N HIS A 197 -16.83 -8.13 21.07
CA HIS A 197 -17.38 -8.84 19.91
C HIS A 197 -16.35 -9.07 18.80
N MET A 198 -15.52 -8.08 18.50
CA MET A 198 -14.43 -8.23 17.55
C MET A 198 -13.48 -9.35 17.96
N LEU A 199 -13.06 -9.40 19.23
CA LEU A 199 -12.17 -10.45 19.75
C LEU A 199 -12.85 -11.84 19.76
N ALA A 200 -14.16 -11.90 19.97
CA ALA A 200 -14.93 -13.15 19.84
C ALA A 200 -15.01 -13.62 18.37
N GLY A 201 -15.16 -12.68 17.43
CA GLY A 201 -15.10 -12.95 15.99
C GLY A 201 -13.75 -13.54 15.58
N LEU A 202 -12.64 -12.99 16.08
CA LEU A 202 -11.29 -13.55 15.87
C LEU A 202 -11.16 -14.96 16.44
N ALA A 203 -11.73 -15.23 17.62
CA ALA A 203 -11.74 -16.57 18.20
C ALA A 203 -12.53 -17.56 17.32
N SER A 204 -13.71 -17.16 16.85
CA SER A 204 -14.54 -17.97 15.96
C SER A 204 -13.84 -18.28 14.63
N GLN A 205 -13.14 -17.30 14.04
CA GLN A 205 -12.33 -17.51 12.82
C GLN A 205 -11.17 -18.49 13.06
N ALA A 206 -10.63 -18.52 14.28
CA ALA A 206 -9.62 -19.47 14.71
C ALA A 206 -10.21 -20.80 15.22
N GLU A 207 -11.51 -21.04 15.02
CA GLU A 207 -12.25 -22.22 15.48
C GLU A 207 -12.12 -22.47 17.01
N ARG A 208 -12.07 -21.39 17.79
CA ARG A 208 -11.97 -21.40 19.26
C ARG A 208 -13.14 -20.67 19.91
N PRO A 209 -13.68 -21.17 21.04
CA PRO A 209 -14.71 -20.45 21.81
C PRO A 209 -14.10 -19.23 22.52
N GLY A 210 -14.90 -18.36 23.12
CA GLY A 210 -14.39 -17.24 23.94
C GLY A 210 -13.83 -16.08 23.10
N TRP A 211 -12.69 -15.52 23.51
CA TRP A 211 -12.09 -14.35 22.87
C TRP A 211 -10.63 -14.62 22.48
N LEU A 212 -10.19 -14.01 21.39
CA LEU A 212 -8.81 -14.10 20.92
C LEU A 212 -8.33 -12.70 20.55
N ALA A 213 -7.18 -12.29 21.08
CA ALA A 213 -6.50 -11.08 20.67
C ALA A 213 -5.14 -11.42 20.05
N ASN A 214 -4.88 -10.87 18.87
CA ASN A 214 -3.61 -10.98 18.14
C ASN A 214 -2.98 -9.59 17.96
N LEU A 215 -1.94 -9.48 17.14
CA LEU A 215 -1.26 -8.21 16.88
C LEU A 215 -1.81 -7.44 15.69
N SER A 216 -2.97 -7.84 15.13
CA SER A 216 -3.70 -6.97 14.20
C SER A 216 -3.99 -5.64 14.89
N TYR A 217 -3.88 -4.53 14.16
CA TYR A 217 -3.97 -3.21 14.77
C TYR A 217 -5.29 -2.97 15.55
N PRO A 218 -6.48 -3.41 15.06
CA PRO A 218 -7.72 -3.30 15.84
C PRO A 218 -7.67 -4.04 17.19
N ALA A 219 -7.21 -5.30 17.21
CA ALA A 219 -7.10 -6.09 18.44
C ALA A 219 -6.05 -5.51 19.41
N TYR A 220 -4.88 -5.16 18.89
CA TYR A 220 -3.83 -4.50 19.65
C TYR A 220 -4.33 -3.19 20.30
N ARG A 221 -4.96 -2.32 19.50
CA ARG A 221 -5.50 -1.03 19.96
C ARG A 221 -6.54 -1.21 21.05
N ALA A 222 -7.45 -2.18 20.92
CA ALA A 222 -8.46 -2.46 21.92
C ALA A 222 -7.83 -2.79 23.29
N ILE A 223 -6.80 -3.63 23.31
CA ILE A 223 -6.11 -4.02 24.54
C ILE A 223 -5.39 -2.82 25.17
N VAL A 224 -4.50 -2.14 24.45
CA VAL A 224 -3.68 -1.07 25.05
C VAL A 224 -4.46 0.19 25.40
N THR A 225 -5.64 0.38 24.82
CA THR A 225 -6.50 1.55 25.09
C THR A 225 -7.46 1.30 26.24
N TYR A 226 -8.01 0.08 26.39
CA TYR A 226 -9.14 -0.14 27.29
C TYR A 226 -8.93 -1.20 28.37
N ALA A 227 -7.98 -2.12 28.24
CA ALA A 227 -7.81 -3.17 29.24
C ALA A 227 -7.43 -2.59 30.60
N ASP A 228 -8.21 -2.89 31.64
CA ASP A 228 -7.91 -2.46 33.02
C ASP A 228 -6.66 -3.15 33.57
N ASP A 229 -6.41 -4.39 33.16
CA ASP A 229 -5.19 -5.14 33.47
C ASP A 229 -3.97 -4.49 32.80
N ARG A 230 -3.14 -3.82 33.63
CA ARG A 230 -1.90 -3.17 33.19
C ARG A 230 -0.87 -4.16 32.63
N ASP A 231 -0.78 -5.36 33.20
CA ASP A 231 0.16 -6.36 32.72
C ASP A 231 -0.26 -6.87 31.34
N LEU A 232 -1.56 -7.00 31.09
CA LEU A 232 -2.08 -7.31 29.76
C LEU A 232 -1.72 -6.22 28.74
N ARG A 233 -1.90 -4.93 29.09
CA ARG A 233 -1.46 -3.82 28.23
C ARG A 233 0.05 -3.88 27.96
N GLN A 234 0.86 -4.11 28.99
CA GLN A 234 2.31 -4.21 28.86
C GLN A 234 2.73 -5.36 27.95
N ARG A 235 2.13 -6.55 28.11
CA ARG A 235 2.42 -7.72 27.25
C ARG A 235 2.11 -7.43 25.78
N PHE A 236 0.91 -6.92 25.49
CA PHE A 236 0.52 -6.60 24.11
C PHE A 236 1.35 -5.45 23.51
N TYR A 237 1.63 -4.41 24.29
CA TYR A 237 2.54 -3.33 23.87
C TYR A 237 3.91 -3.87 23.50
N HIS A 238 4.54 -4.62 24.40
CA HIS A 238 5.84 -5.22 24.15
C HIS A 238 5.83 -6.11 22.92
N ALA A 239 4.87 -7.03 22.81
CA ALA A 239 4.71 -7.90 21.65
C ALA A 239 4.58 -7.12 20.34
N TYR A 240 3.81 -6.03 20.32
CA TYR A 240 3.58 -5.22 19.12
C TYR A 240 4.80 -4.43 18.67
N VAL A 241 5.51 -3.77 19.59
CA VAL A 241 6.66 -2.89 19.25
C VAL A 241 7.95 -3.67 18.97
N THR A 242 7.97 -4.96 19.30
CA THR A 242 9.10 -5.87 19.05
C THR A 242 8.80 -6.90 17.95
N ARG A 243 7.73 -6.72 17.17
CA ARG A 243 7.43 -7.59 16.03
C ARG A 243 8.59 -7.66 15.05
N ALA A 244 8.81 -8.86 14.53
CA ALA A 244 9.86 -9.13 13.56
C ALA A 244 11.24 -8.64 14.00
N SER A 245 11.55 -8.82 15.29
CA SER A 245 12.84 -8.49 15.90
C SER A 245 13.36 -9.66 16.74
N GLU A 246 14.59 -9.54 17.22
CA GLU A 246 15.25 -10.45 18.15
C GLU A 246 14.67 -10.41 19.57
N THR A 247 13.94 -9.35 19.94
CA THR A 247 13.51 -9.10 21.32
C THR A 247 12.04 -9.42 21.61
N GLY A 248 11.26 -9.80 20.60
CA GLY A 248 9.84 -10.06 20.75
C GLY A 248 9.48 -11.44 21.30
N PRO A 249 8.17 -11.71 21.51
CA PRO A 249 7.69 -13.02 21.97
C PRO A 249 8.05 -14.17 21.03
N GLN A 250 8.36 -13.86 19.77
CA GLN A 250 8.82 -14.78 18.74
C GLN A 250 10.28 -14.46 18.33
N GLY A 251 11.07 -13.93 19.27
CA GLY A 251 12.42 -13.42 19.04
C GLY A 251 13.29 -14.38 18.22
N GLY A 252 13.89 -13.84 17.16
CA GLY A 252 14.81 -14.57 16.27
C GLY A 252 14.15 -15.45 15.20
N GLN A 253 12.83 -15.67 15.23
CA GLN A 253 12.14 -16.44 14.18
C GLN A 253 11.91 -15.61 12.91
N PHE A 254 11.56 -14.35 13.08
CA PHE A 254 11.20 -13.41 11.99
C PHE A 254 12.02 -12.11 12.08
N ASP A 255 13.28 -12.19 12.52
CA ASP A 255 14.10 -11.00 12.78
C ASP A 255 14.51 -10.26 11.48
N ASN A 256 14.07 -9.01 11.37
CA ASN A 256 14.34 -8.12 10.25
C ASN A 256 15.62 -7.29 10.42
N SER A 257 16.29 -7.31 11.58
CA SER A 257 17.42 -6.41 11.88
C SER A 257 18.57 -6.55 10.88
N GLY A 258 18.93 -7.80 10.55
CA GLY A 258 19.95 -8.09 9.53
C GLY A 258 19.53 -7.66 8.12
N LEU A 259 18.27 -7.86 7.75
CA LEU A 259 17.73 -7.45 6.45
C LEU A 259 17.78 -5.93 6.30
N VAL A 260 17.37 -5.18 7.33
CA VAL A 260 17.40 -3.71 7.32
C VAL A 260 18.83 -3.20 7.17
N ALA A 261 19.80 -3.76 7.90
CA ALA A 261 21.20 -3.37 7.78
C ALA A 261 21.74 -3.61 6.35
N GLU A 262 21.43 -4.77 5.76
CA GLU A 262 21.81 -5.10 4.38
C GLU A 262 21.14 -4.15 3.38
N MET A 263 19.84 -3.89 3.52
CA MET A 263 19.09 -2.96 2.67
C MET A 263 19.68 -1.54 2.71
N LEU A 264 20.06 -1.04 3.89
CA LEU A 264 20.68 0.28 4.05
C LEU A 264 22.04 0.35 3.35
N ALA A 265 22.88 -0.67 3.51
CA ALA A 265 24.19 -0.75 2.86
C ALA A 265 24.04 -0.77 1.32
N LEU A 266 23.16 -1.64 0.81
CA LEU A 266 22.89 -1.77 -0.63
C LEU A 266 22.28 -0.51 -1.24
N ARG A 267 21.34 0.15 -0.55
CA ARG A 267 20.77 1.44 -0.97
C ARG A 267 21.81 2.55 -1.06
N ASN A 268 22.76 2.56 -0.12
CA ASN A 268 23.87 3.51 -0.15
C ASN A 268 24.83 3.21 -1.31
N GLU A 269 25.21 1.94 -1.51
CA GLU A 269 26.05 1.53 -2.64
C GLU A 269 25.40 1.87 -3.98
N GLN A 270 24.10 1.60 -4.14
CA GLN A 270 23.34 1.93 -5.34
C GLN A 270 23.39 3.43 -5.66
N ALA A 271 23.24 4.28 -4.64
CA ALA A 271 23.31 5.73 -4.80
C ALA A 271 24.71 6.20 -5.20
N GLN A 272 25.76 5.63 -4.60
CA GLN A 272 27.15 5.94 -4.91
C GLN A 272 27.53 5.53 -6.33
N LEU A 273 27.03 4.38 -6.83
CA LEU A 273 27.23 3.98 -8.23
C LEU A 273 26.70 5.05 -9.20
N LEU A 274 25.55 5.65 -8.90
CA LEU A 274 24.95 6.71 -9.70
C LEU A 274 25.56 8.10 -9.44
N GLY A 275 26.59 8.22 -8.59
CA GLY A 275 27.27 9.47 -8.29
C GLY A 275 26.58 10.37 -7.27
N PHE A 276 25.61 9.86 -6.52
CA PHE A 276 24.99 10.57 -5.39
C PHE A 276 25.78 10.34 -4.09
N THR A 277 25.65 11.26 -3.14
CA THR A 277 26.30 11.17 -1.82
C THR A 277 25.75 10.02 -0.99
N ASP A 278 24.44 9.81 -1.08
CA ASP A 278 23.65 8.86 -0.28
C ASP A 278 22.30 8.58 -0.96
N HIS A 279 21.55 7.64 -0.39
CA HIS A 279 20.25 7.25 -0.91
C HIS A 279 19.20 8.38 -0.86
N ALA A 280 19.25 9.27 0.13
CA ALA A 280 18.29 10.36 0.25
C ALA A 280 18.48 11.38 -0.89
N ALA A 281 19.72 11.76 -1.19
CA ALA A 281 20.05 12.63 -2.32
C ALA A 281 19.56 12.02 -3.65
N MET A 282 19.79 10.72 -3.87
CA MET A 282 19.31 10.01 -5.04
C MET A 282 17.77 10.06 -5.15
N ARG A 283 17.05 9.76 -4.06
CA ARG A 283 15.57 9.75 -4.07
C ARG A 283 14.98 11.15 -4.19
N LEU A 284 15.63 12.19 -3.67
CA LEU A 284 15.14 13.57 -3.71
C LEU A 284 15.40 14.28 -5.04
N SER A 285 16.32 13.78 -5.86
CA SER A 285 16.67 14.33 -7.19
C SER A 285 15.48 14.55 -8.14
N HIS A 286 14.36 13.85 -7.91
CA HIS A 286 13.14 13.92 -8.71
C HIS A 286 11.88 14.18 -7.86
N ARG A 287 12.05 14.69 -6.62
CA ARG A 287 10.96 15.04 -5.70
C ARG A 287 10.91 16.56 -5.48
N MET A 288 9.75 17.07 -5.09
CA MET A 288 9.53 18.50 -4.88
C MET A 288 10.43 19.11 -3.78
N ALA A 289 10.82 18.32 -2.78
CA ALA A 289 11.63 18.81 -1.67
C ALA A 289 13.07 19.19 -2.08
N GLY A 290 13.59 18.59 -3.17
CA GLY A 290 14.87 18.96 -3.78
C GLY A 290 16.11 18.42 -3.08
N ASP A 291 16.23 18.59 -1.76
CA ASP A 291 17.43 18.21 -1.00
C ASP A 291 17.14 17.74 0.43
N ALA A 292 18.04 16.91 0.98
CA ALA A 292 17.86 16.25 2.27
C ALA A 292 17.94 17.23 3.45
N ALA A 293 18.80 18.24 3.36
CA ALA A 293 18.99 19.23 4.43
C ALA A 293 17.73 20.08 4.65
N ARG A 294 17.01 20.42 3.57
CA ARG A 294 15.73 21.12 3.62
C ARG A 294 14.64 20.25 4.26
N VAL A 295 14.60 18.96 3.96
CA VAL A 295 13.68 18.01 4.60
C VAL A 295 13.97 17.93 6.10
N GLU A 296 15.22 17.73 6.48
CA GLU A 296 15.63 17.65 7.89
C GLU A 296 15.32 18.95 8.65
N THR A 297 15.67 20.11 8.07
CA THR A 297 15.39 21.43 8.67
C THR A 297 13.90 21.61 8.92
N PHE A 298 13.05 21.27 7.95
CA PHE A 298 11.60 21.37 8.08
C PHE A 298 11.06 20.46 9.20
N LEU A 299 11.51 19.20 9.26
CA LEU A 299 11.04 18.25 10.26
C LEU A 299 11.51 18.60 11.67
N LEU A 300 12.76 19.05 11.83
CA LEU A 300 13.30 19.48 13.13
C LEU A 300 12.66 20.78 13.62
N ASP A 301 12.42 21.77 12.75
CA ASP A 301 11.69 22.99 13.12
C ASP A 301 10.25 22.67 13.57
N LEU A 302 9.57 21.75 12.87
CA LEU A 302 8.25 21.28 13.29
C LEU A 302 8.30 20.58 14.66
N ALA A 303 9.28 19.71 14.88
CA ALA A 303 9.47 19.01 16.15
C ALA A 303 9.74 19.99 17.30
N ASP A 304 10.63 20.97 17.10
CA ASP A 304 10.97 21.98 18.10
C ASP A 304 9.76 22.85 18.49
N ARG A 305 8.89 23.17 17.51
CA ARG A 305 7.64 23.92 17.77
C ARG A 305 6.58 23.07 18.46
N ALA A 306 6.50 21.77 18.16
CA ALA A 306 5.51 20.87 18.73
C ALA A 306 5.89 20.37 20.15
N ARG A 307 7.19 20.27 20.44
CA ARG A 307 7.71 19.66 21.69
C ARG A 307 7.19 20.31 22.98
N PRO A 308 7.12 21.65 23.13
CA PRO A 308 6.61 22.26 24.35
C PRO A 308 5.15 21.88 24.63
N LEU A 309 4.30 21.84 23.59
CA LEU A 309 2.90 21.43 23.72
C LEU A 309 2.80 19.95 24.07
N ALA A 310 3.57 19.09 23.39
CA ALA A 310 3.59 17.65 23.67
C ALA A 310 4.04 17.34 25.10
N GLN A 311 5.06 18.05 25.61
CA GLN A 311 5.51 17.91 27.01
C GLN A 311 4.43 18.35 27.98
N ALA A 312 3.78 19.50 27.75
CA ALA A 312 2.69 19.97 28.60
C ALA A 312 1.52 18.98 28.63
N GLN A 313 1.16 18.38 27.50
CA GLN A 313 0.14 17.35 27.42
C GLN A 313 0.53 16.07 28.16
N LEU A 314 1.81 15.66 28.10
CA LEU A 314 2.32 14.51 28.85
C LEU A 314 2.34 14.78 30.36
N ASP A 315 2.75 15.97 30.78
CA ASP A 315 2.74 16.37 32.20
C ASP A 315 1.30 16.38 32.75
N GLU A 316 0.36 16.91 31.95
CA GLU A 316 -1.06 16.93 32.28
C GLU A 316 -1.65 15.51 32.37
N LEU A 317 -1.27 14.62 31.44
CA LEU A 317 -1.67 13.23 31.47
C LEU A 317 -1.12 12.49 32.68
N ASN A 318 0.15 12.73 33.05
CA ASN A 318 0.75 12.17 34.26
C ASN A 318 0.02 12.64 35.52
N ALA A 319 -0.30 13.94 35.61
CA ALA A 319 -1.05 14.48 36.74
C ALA A 319 -2.43 13.81 36.87
N TYR A 320 -3.18 13.73 35.76
CA TYR A 320 -4.48 13.06 35.74
C TYR A 320 -4.38 11.56 36.13
N ALA A 321 -3.40 10.84 35.59
CA ALA A 321 -3.20 9.44 35.93
C ALA A 321 -2.83 9.24 37.41
N SER A 322 -2.01 10.13 37.97
CA SER A 322 -1.64 10.10 39.39
C SER A 322 -2.85 10.30 40.31
N GLU A 323 -3.82 11.15 39.94
CA GLU A 323 -5.09 11.32 40.67
C GLU A 323 -5.91 10.01 40.72
N LEU A 324 -5.76 9.14 39.71
CA LEU A 324 -6.38 7.81 39.65
C LEU A 324 -5.53 6.71 40.31
N GLY A 325 -4.41 7.08 40.95
CA GLY A 325 -3.51 6.14 41.64
C GLY A 325 -2.47 5.47 40.75
N ALA A 326 -2.23 5.97 39.53
CA ALA A 326 -1.21 5.44 38.64
C ALA A 326 0.21 5.73 39.13
N GLU A 327 1.15 4.82 38.85
CA GLU A 327 2.58 5.11 38.93
C GLU A 327 2.97 6.09 37.82
N THR A 328 3.74 7.12 38.18
CA THR A 328 4.25 8.13 37.23
C THR A 328 5.77 8.25 37.33
N PRO A 329 6.49 8.57 36.23
CA PRO A 329 5.96 8.85 34.90
C PRO A 329 5.34 7.61 34.22
N LEU A 330 4.26 7.83 33.48
CA LEU A 330 3.56 6.76 32.75
C LEU A 330 4.52 6.03 31.81
N ALA A 331 4.44 4.70 31.80
CA ALA A 331 5.12 3.89 30.80
C ALA A 331 4.37 3.96 29.45
N ALA A 332 5.02 3.56 28.37
CA ALA A 332 4.46 3.67 27.03
C ALA A 332 3.14 2.89 26.85
N TRP A 333 2.97 1.77 27.54
CA TRP A 333 1.73 0.96 27.56
C TRP A 333 0.61 1.53 28.45
N ASP A 334 0.88 2.62 29.18
CA ASP A 334 -0.12 3.31 30.00
C ASP A 334 -0.70 4.54 29.29
N ILE A 335 0.01 5.10 28.29
CA ILE A 335 -0.35 6.37 27.64
C ILE A 335 -1.74 6.32 27.00
N ALA A 336 -2.02 5.33 26.15
CA ALA A 336 -3.31 5.24 25.46
C ALA A 336 -4.48 5.08 26.43
N TYR A 337 -4.31 4.25 27.46
CA TYR A 337 -5.31 4.00 28.49
C TYR A 337 -5.69 5.24 29.29
N TYR A 338 -4.69 5.97 29.82
CA TYR A 338 -4.99 7.18 30.58
C TYR A 338 -5.45 8.33 29.67
N ALA A 339 -4.97 8.40 28.42
CA ALA A 339 -5.42 9.41 27.48
C ALA A 339 -6.91 9.23 27.13
N GLU A 340 -7.36 7.99 26.97
CA GLU A 340 -8.78 7.65 26.78
C GLU A 340 -9.61 8.10 27.99
N LYS A 341 -9.22 7.68 29.20
CA LYS A 341 -9.92 8.06 30.44
C LYS A 341 -9.97 9.57 30.63
N MET A 342 -8.87 10.26 30.36
CA MET A 342 -8.78 11.72 30.48
C MET A 342 -9.70 12.43 29.49
N ARG A 343 -9.77 11.92 28.26
CA ARG A 343 -10.65 12.45 27.23
C ARG A 343 -12.11 12.29 27.60
N GLU A 344 -12.50 11.10 28.06
CA GLU A 344 -13.86 10.84 28.54
C GLU A 344 -14.22 11.75 29.72
N HIS A 345 -13.34 11.87 30.72
CA HIS A 345 -13.56 12.73 31.88
C HIS A 345 -13.72 14.21 31.52
N ARG A 346 -12.91 14.73 30.59
CA ARG A 346 -12.89 16.16 30.25
C ARG A 346 -13.96 16.58 29.25
N LEU A 347 -14.21 15.74 28.25
CA LEU A 347 -15.08 16.09 27.13
C LEU A 347 -16.47 15.45 27.26
N GLY A 348 -16.66 14.50 28.16
CA GLY A 348 -17.90 13.73 28.29
C GLY A 348 -18.21 12.87 27.05
N ILE A 349 -17.20 12.61 26.21
CA ILE A 349 -17.30 11.77 25.01
C ILE A 349 -16.18 10.73 25.00
N SER A 350 -16.52 9.50 24.64
CA SER A 350 -15.57 8.44 24.34
C SER A 350 -15.70 7.99 22.89
N GLN A 351 -14.69 7.30 22.35
CA GLN A 351 -14.79 6.75 20.98
C GLN A 351 -15.92 5.72 20.89
N GLU A 352 -16.15 4.96 21.96
CA GLU A 352 -17.26 4.00 22.02
C GLU A 352 -18.63 4.68 21.92
N MET A 353 -18.81 5.83 22.58
CA MET A 353 -20.06 6.61 22.46
C MET A 353 -20.31 7.13 21.03
N LEU A 354 -19.24 7.34 20.26
CA LEU A 354 -19.32 7.85 18.90
C LEU A 354 -19.53 6.74 17.85
N LYS A 355 -19.05 5.51 18.09
CA LYS A 355 -19.14 4.38 17.13
C LYS A 355 -20.55 4.17 16.55
N PRO A 356 -21.67 4.22 17.31
CA PRO A 356 -23.01 4.05 16.74
C PRO A 356 -23.40 5.08 15.67
N TRP A 357 -22.73 6.23 15.62
CA TRP A 357 -22.95 7.29 14.63
C TRP A 357 -22.16 7.08 13.34
N PHE A 358 -21.17 6.18 13.36
CA PHE A 358 -20.29 5.87 12.24
C PHE A 358 -20.51 4.42 11.76
N GLU A 359 -21.77 4.10 11.48
CA GLU A 359 -22.12 2.86 10.78
C GLU A 359 -21.54 2.87 9.36
N LEU A 360 -20.86 1.79 8.97
CA LEU A 360 -20.06 1.72 7.75
C LEU A 360 -20.83 2.12 6.48
N GLY A 361 -22.04 1.57 6.29
CA GLY A 361 -22.89 1.89 5.15
C GLY A 361 -23.25 3.37 5.08
N ARG A 362 -23.60 3.99 6.23
CA ARG A 362 -23.85 5.44 6.32
C ARG A 362 -22.61 6.27 6.04
N VAL A 363 -21.44 5.84 6.53
CA VAL A 363 -20.17 6.54 6.25
C VAL A 363 -19.86 6.50 4.75
N PHE A 364 -20.04 5.36 4.08
CA PHE A 364 -19.87 5.27 2.62
C PHE A 364 -20.85 6.13 1.85
N ASN A 365 -22.13 6.14 2.24
CA ASN A 365 -23.12 7.02 1.62
C ASN A 365 -22.69 8.49 1.78
N GLY A 366 -22.27 8.90 2.97
CA GLY A 366 -21.76 10.27 3.19
C GLY A 366 -20.50 10.59 2.39
N LEU A 367 -19.57 9.64 2.26
CA LEU A 367 -18.37 9.76 1.43
C LEU A 367 -18.73 9.98 -0.05
N PHE A 368 -19.66 9.17 -0.58
CA PHE A 368 -20.14 9.29 -1.95
C PHE A 368 -20.96 10.54 -2.19
N ASP A 369 -21.76 10.99 -1.21
CA ASP A 369 -22.50 12.26 -1.27
C ASP A 369 -21.53 13.45 -1.34
N VAL A 370 -20.45 13.44 -0.56
CA VAL A 370 -19.40 14.47 -0.63
C VAL A 370 -18.73 14.47 -2.01
N ALA A 371 -18.41 13.29 -2.54
CA ALA A 371 -17.82 13.16 -3.87
C ALA A 371 -18.79 13.62 -4.98
N GLY A 372 -20.08 13.31 -4.85
CA GLY A 372 -21.15 13.78 -5.72
C GLY A 372 -21.31 15.30 -5.68
N ALA A 373 -21.32 15.89 -4.49
CA ALA A 373 -21.46 17.33 -4.32
C ALA A 373 -20.25 18.13 -4.84
N LEU A 374 -19.03 17.63 -4.62
CA LEU A 374 -17.79 18.33 -5.01
C LEU A 374 -17.41 18.09 -6.48
N PHE A 375 -17.61 16.88 -6.98
CA PHE A 375 -17.07 16.44 -8.27
C PHE A 375 -18.12 15.93 -9.26
N GLY A 376 -19.40 15.91 -8.88
CA GLY A 376 -20.48 15.46 -9.76
C GLY A 376 -20.44 13.96 -10.06
N LEU A 377 -19.97 13.15 -9.10
CA LEU A 377 -19.81 11.70 -9.25
C LEU A 377 -20.98 10.92 -8.68
N THR A 378 -21.31 9.81 -9.33
CA THR A 378 -22.24 8.80 -8.81
C THR A 378 -21.53 7.45 -8.75
N PHE A 379 -21.74 6.69 -7.67
CA PHE A 379 -21.16 5.38 -7.46
C PHE A 379 -22.27 4.33 -7.49
N GLU A 380 -22.27 3.47 -8.51
CA GLU A 380 -23.26 2.41 -8.67
C GLU A 380 -22.59 1.05 -8.43
N ALA A 381 -23.09 0.31 -7.43
CA ALA A 381 -22.59 -1.04 -7.15
C ALA A 381 -22.93 -1.98 -8.33
N ASP A 382 -21.96 -2.80 -8.74
CA ASP A 382 -22.14 -3.83 -9.76
C ASP A 382 -21.62 -5.17 -9.23
N GLU A 383 -22.56 -5.99 -8.76
CA GLU A 383 -22.31 -7.31 -8.19
C GLU A 383 -21.97 -8.37 -9.25
N THR A 384 -22.05 -8.04 -10.54
CA THR A 384 -21.71 -8.98 -11.62
C THR A 384 -20.20 -9.06 -11.87
N VAL A 385 -19.43 -8.09 -11.35
CA VAL A 385 -17.97 -8.05 -11.46
C VAL A 385 -17.34 -9.04 -10.47
N PRO A 386 -16.59 -10.06 -10.93
CA PRO A 386 -15.93 -11.01 -10.03
C PRO A 386 -14.92 -10.32 -9.12
N ALA A 387 -14.91 -10.70 -7.85
CA ALA A 387 -13.94 -10.23 -6.86
C ALA A 387 -13.19 -11.41 -6.20
N TRP A 388 -12.14 -11.10 -5.44
CA TRP A 388 -11.30 -12.10 -4.76
C TRP A 388 -11.86 -12.56 -3.41
N HIS A 389 -12.85 -11.85 -2.86
CA HIS A 389 -13.46 -12.14 -1.56
C HIS A 389 -14.92 -11.68 -1.55
N GLU A 390 -15.77 -12.36 -0.79
CA GLU A 390 -17.23 -12.12 -0.76
C GLU A 390 -17.61 -10.73 -0.18
N ASP A 391 -16.76 -10.18 0.67
CA ASP A 391 -16.93 -8.83 1.24
C ASP A 391 -16.53 -7.70 0.29
N VAL A 392 -15.88 -8.01 -0.83
CA VAL A 392 -15.42 -6.99 -1.78
C VAL A 392 -16.62 -6.48 -2.57
N ARG A 393 -16.69 -5.17 -2.74
CA ARG A 393 -17.69 -4.52 -3.59
C ARG A 393 -17.01 -3.82 -4.75
N TYR A 394 -17.61 -3.91 -5.92
CA TYR A 394 -17.19 -3.13 -7.08
C TYR A 394 -18.22 -2.04 -7.37
N TYR A 395 -17.73 -0.83 -7.61
CA TYR A 395 -18.54 0.32 -8.01
C TYR A 395 -18.13 0.80 -9.39
N ARG A 396 -19.11 1.00 -10.26
CA ARG A 396 -19.00 1.82 -11.46
C ARG A 396 -19.08 3.28 -11.05
N VAL A 397 -18.16 4.10 -11.54
CA VAL A 397 -18.10 5.53 -11.24
C VAL A 397 -18.61 6.29 -12.48
N LEU A 398 -19.71 6.99 -12.29
CA LEU A 398 -20.38 7.76 -13.32
C LEU A 398 -20.09 9.25 -13.16
N ASP A 399 -19.96 9.97 -14.28
CA ASP A 399 -19.88 11.42 -14.30
C ASP A 399 -21.26 12.09 -14.16
N SER A 400 -21.28 13.42 -14.17
CA SER A 400 -22.51 14.21 -14.03
C SER A 400 -23.53 14.01 -15.15
N ASN A 401 -23.15 13.36 -16.26
CA ASN A 401 -24.04 13.01 -17.38
C ASN A 401 -24.48 11.54 -17.34
N GLY A 402 -24.12 10.81 -16.28
CA GLY A 402 -24.38 9.38 -16.15
C GLY A 402 -23.44 8.49 -16.98
N LYS A 403 -22.33 9.04 -17.51
CA LYS A 403 -21.37 8.25 -18.28
C LYS A 403 -20.43 7.52 -17.33
N ASP A 404 -20.35 6.21 -17.48
CA ASP A 404 -19.34 5.37 -16.85
C ASP A 404 -17.94 5.72 -17.37
N PHE A 405 -17.04 6.10 -16.46
CA PHE A 405 -15.67 6.48 -16.81
C PHE A 405 -14.58 5.86 -15.93
N ALA A 406 -14.91 5.22 -14.81
CA ALA A 406 -13.94 4.62 -13.90
C ALA A 406 -14.55 3.51 -13.02
N GLY A 407 -13.71 2.73 -12.35
CA GLY A 407 -14.12 1.64 -11.46
C GLY A 407 -13.42 1.68 -10.09
N LEU A 408 -14.11 1.19 -9.05
CA LEU A 408 -13.56 1.12 -7.69
C LEU A 408 -13.88 -0.23 -7.07
N PHE A 409 -12.85 -1.01 -6.76
CA PHE A 409 -12.97 -2.15 -5.85
C PHE A 409 -12.77 -1.68 -4.41
N LEU A 410 -13.59 -2.19 -3.51
CA LEU A 410 -13.63 -1.81 -2.10
C LEU A 410 -13.49 -3.05 -1.21
N ASP A 411 -12.42 -3.12 -0.41
CA ASP A 411 -12.10 -4.23 0.49
C ASP A 411 -11.75 -3.73 1.91
N ILE A 412 -12.77 -3.65 2.77
CA ILE A 412 -12.73 -2.80 3.97
C ILE A 412 -12.42 -3.53 5.28
N TYR A 413 -12.64 -4.84 5.35
CA TYR A 413 -12.51 -5.57 6.62
C TYR A 413 -11.12 -6.18 6.82
N ALA A 414 -10.69 -6.21 8.09
CA ALA A 414 -9.56 -7.00 8.54
C ALA A 414 -9.90 -8.49 8.51
N ARG A 415 -8.95 -9.30 8.04
CA ARG A 415 -9.04 -10.77 8.02
C ARG A 415 -7.64 -11.38 8.00
N ALA A 416 -7.56 -12.68 8.31
CA ALA A 416 -6.31 -13.43 8.19
C ALA A 416 -5.76 -13.38 6.75
N ARG A 417 -4.43 -13.41 6.60
CA ARG A 417 -3.72 -13.39 5.31
C ARG A 417 -3.94 -12.11 4.48
N LYS A 418 -4.46 -11.05 5.08
CA LYS A 418 -4.53 -9.72 4.47
C LYS A 418 -3.49 -8.81 5.14
N SER A 419 -2.73 -8.08 4.35
CA SER A 419 -1.75 -7.11 4.85
C SER A 419 -2.45 -6.05 5.72
N GLY A 420 -1.80 -5.65 6.81
CA GLY A 420 -2.34 -4.65 7.74
C GLY A 420 -2.32 -3.22 7.18
N GLY A 421 -3.06 -2.32 7.83
CA GLY A 421 -3.10 -0.89 7.48
C GLY A 421 -4.28 -0.51 6.56
N ALA A 422 -4.14 0.59 5.86
CA ALA A 422 -5.06 1.03 4.82
C ALA A 422 -4.23 1.55 3.65
N TRP A 423 -4.70 1.31 2.43
CA TRP A 423 -4.02 1.77 1.22
C TRP A 423 -4.97 1.82 0.03
N MET A 424 -4.65 2.71 -0.90
CA MET A 424 -5.11 2.69 -2.27
C MET A 424 -4.04 2.05 -3.17
N ASP A 425 -4.48 1.27 -4.16
CA ASP A 425 -3.60 0.76 -5.22
C ASP A 425 -4.28 0.84 -6.60
N VAL A 426 -3.48 0.81 -7.66
CA VAL A 426 -3.93 0.90 -9.04
C VAL A 426 -4.26 -0.49 -9.56
N CYS A 427 -5.53 -0.74 -9.89
CA CYS A 427 -5.92 -1.92 -10.65
C CYS A 427 -5.58 -1.74 -12.14
N ARG A 428 -6.00 -0.61 -12.70
CA ARG A 428 -5.78 -0.23 -14.10
C ARG A 428 -5.60 1.29 -14.18
N SER A 429 -4.64 1.76 -14.97
CA SER A 429 -4.45 3.19 -15.23
C SER A 429 -5.36 3.69 -16.33
N ARG A 430 -5.75 4.97 -16.31
CA ARG A 430 -6.41 5.58 -17.46
C ARG A 430 -5.45 5.54 -18.65
N MET A 431 -5.95 5.10 -19.81
CA MET A 431 -5.16 5.07 -21.04
C MET A 431 -6.04 5.40 -22.25
N ALA A 432 -5.55 6.24 -23.14
CA ALA A 432 -6.10 6.45 -24.47
C ALA A 432 -4.95 6.60 -25.46
N VAL A 433 -4.56 5.49 -26.08
CA VAL A 433 -3.38 5.39 -26.95
C VAL A 433 -3.77 4.66 -28.23
N GLY A 434 -3.66 5.34 -29.37
CA GLY A 434 -4.22 4.84 -30.64
C GLY A 434 -5.70 4.51 -30.50
N ASP A 435 -6.09 3.30 -30.90
CA ASP A 435 -7.47 2.78 -30.77
C ASP A 435 -7.74 2.09 -29.41
N GLN A 436 -6.76 2.06 -28.49
CA GLN A 436 -6.92 1.42 -27.18
C GLN A 436 -7.37 2.44 -26.14
N HIS A 437 -8.53 2.19 -25.55
CA HIS A 437 -9.09 2.97 -24.45
C HIS A 437 -9.27 2.10 -23.21
N GLN A 438 -8.83 2.63 -22.07
CA GLN A 438 -8.93 2.00 -20.76
C GLN A 438 -9.38 3.03 -19.73
N GLN A 439 -10.44 2.69 -19.00
CA GLN A 439 -10.88 3.42 -17.83
C GLN A 439 -9.95 3.13 -16.64
N PRO A 440 -9.65 4.13 -15.79
CA PRO A 440 -8.94 3.89 -14.55
C PRO A 440 -9.79 3.07 -13.59
N VAL A 441 -9.13 2.14 -12.88
CA VAL A 441 -9.74 1.32 -11.83
C VAL A 441 -8.82 1.34 -10.62
N ALA A 442 -9.39 1.56 -9.43
CA ALA A 442 -8.66 1.58 -8.16
C ALA A 442 -9.06 0.41 -7.25
N TYR A 443 -8.11 -0.04 -6.45
CA TYR A 443 -8.36 -0.82 -5.24
C TYR A 443 -8.35 0.13 -4.04
N LEU A 444 -9.37 0.06 -3.19
CA LEU A 444 -9.41 0.74 -1.89
C LEU A 444 -9.47 -0.33 -0.80
N THR A 445 -8.39 -0.46 -0.05
CA THR A 445 -8.24 -1.50 0.96
C THR A 445 -8.09 -0.90 2.35
N CYS A 446 -8.90 -1.36 3.30
CA CYS A 446 -8.82 -0.99 4.72
C CYS A 446 -8.80 -2.26 5.59
N ASN A 447 -8.60 -2.09 6.90
CA ASN A 447 -8.60 -3.18 7.88
C ASN A 447 -9.50 -2.86 9.08
N PHE A 448 -10.75 -2.48 8.80
CA PHE A 448 -11.76 -2.22 9.83
C PHE A 448 -12.26 -3.52 10.45
N ALA A 449 -12.81 -3.43 11.66
CA ALA A 449 -13.39 -4.61 12.31
C ALA A 449 -14.57 -5.15 11.48
N PRO A 450 -14.60 -6.46 11.18
CA PRO A 450 -15.73 -7.07 10.52
C PRO A 450 -17.01 -6.93 11.37
N PRO A 451 -18.20 -6.95 10.75
CA PRO A 451 -19.46 -6.92 11.51
C PRO A 451 -19.58 -8.15 12.42
N ALA A 452 -20.12 -7.95 13.62
CA ALA A 452 -20.54 -9.06 14.47
C ALA A 452 -21.89 -9.62 13.98
N GLU A 453 -22.19 -10.88 14.29
CA GLU A 453 -23.42 -11.54 13.82
C GLU A 453 -24.67 -10.71 14.15
N GLY A 454 -25.44 -10.34 13.12
CA GLY A 454 -26.66 -9.53 13.24
C GLY A 454 -26.46 -8.05 13.58
N ARG A 455 -25.22 -7.53 13.61
CA ARG A 455 -24.92 -6.11 13.87
C ARG A 455 -24.15 -5.48 12.71
N PRO A 456 -24.35 -4.19 12.41
CA PRO A 456 -23.57 -3.52 11.38
C PRO A 456 -22.11 -3.32 11.84
N SER A 457 -21.21 -3.14 10.88
CA SER A 457 -19.83 -2.72 11.18
C SER A 457 -19.83 -1.25 11.59
N LEU A 458 -19.20 -0.95 12.72
CA LEU A 458 -19.09 0.39 13.28
C LEU A 458 -17.64 0.85 13.24
N LEU A 459 -17.44 2.11 12.85
CA LEU A 459 -16.14 2.72 12.71
C LEU A 459 -15.83 3.64 13.89
N THR A 460 -14.56 3.74 14.25
CA THR A 460 -14.07 4.87 15.05
C THR A 460 -13.97 6.12 14.19
N HIS A 461 -13.87 7.29 14.80
CA HIS A 461 -13.65 8.53 14.04
C HIS A 461 -12.36 8.45 13.20
N ASP A 462 -11.30 7.83 13.73
CA ASP A 462 -10.03 7.68 13.02
C ASP A 462 -10.15 6.73 11.82
N ASP A 463 -11.01 5.71 11.90
CA ASP A 463 -11.32 4.85 10.76
C ASP A 463 -12.01 5.65 9.64
N VAL A 464 -12.91 6.57 10.00
CA VAL A 464 -13.54 7.50 9.03
C VAL A 464 -12.51 8.41 8.39
N VAL A 465 -11.61 9.02 9.17
CA VAL A 465 -10.52 9.87 8.64
C VAL A 465 -9.63 9.07 7.69
N THR A 466 -9.28 7.84 8.07
CA THR A 466 -8.48 6.92 7.24
C THR A 466 -9.19 6.61 5.92
N LEU A 467 -10.50 6.32 5.96
CA LEU A 467 -11.29 6.06 4.76
C LEU A 467 -11.30 7.27 3.81
N PHE A 468 -11.52 8.48 4.33
CA PHE A 468 -11.47 9.70 3.52
C PHE A 468 -10.08 9.97 2.94
N HIS A 469 -9.01 9.65 3.69
CA HIS A 469 -7.64 9.75 3.21
C HIS A 469 -7.40 8.84 2.00
N GLU A 470 -7.69 7.55 2.13
CA GLU A 470 -7.47 6.58 1.06
C GLU A 470 -8.39 6.83 -0.15
N PHE A 471 -9.63 7.25 0.09
CA PHE A 471 -10.53 7.65 -0.97
C PHE A 471 -10.05 8.89 -1.73
N GLY A 472 -9.32 9.80 -1.07
CA GLY A 472 -8.62 10.90 -1.72
C GLY A 472 -7.61 10.42 -2.76
N HIS A 473 -6.83 9.38 -2.46
CA HIS A 473 -5.93 8.74 -3.43
C HIS A 473 -6.72 8.08 -4.57
N CYS A 474 -7.84 7.41 -4.26
CA CYS A 474 -8.73 6.86 -5.29
C CYS A 474 -9.21 7.97 -6.24
N LEU A 475 -9.71 9.09 -5.72
CA LEU A 475 -10.19 10.20 -6.55
C LEU A 475 -9.07 10.78 -7.41
N HIS A 476 -7.85 10.93 -6.88
CA HIS A 476 -6.70 11.41 -7.66
C HIS A 476 -6.42 10.51 -8.88
N HIS A 477 -6.52 9.19 -8.71
CA HIS A 477 -6.39 8.23 -9.80
C HIS A 477 -7.57 8.21 -10.77
N LEU A 478 -8.79 8.12 -10.24
CA LEU A 478 -10.01 7.93 -11.02
C LEU A 478 -10.35 9.17 -11.85
N LEU A 479 -10.07 10.38 -11.34
CA LEU A 479 -10.39 11.65 -12.00
C LEU A 479 -9.29 12.15 -12.96
N THR A 480 -8.22 11.40 -13.14
CA THR A 480 -7.15 11.80 -14.06
C THR A 480 -7.69 12.00 -15.48
N ARG A 481 -7.18 13.03 -16.16
CA ARG A 481 -7.45 13.30 -17.58
C ARG A 481 -6.23 13.03 -18.47
N VAL A 482 -5.14 12.55 -17.89
CA VAL A 482 -3.92 12.19 -18.63
C VAL A 482 -4.16 10.87 -19.36
N GLU A 483 -3.84 10.84 -20.65
CA GLU A 483 -4.13 9.72 -21.57
C GLU A 483 -2.99 8.71 -21.67
N LEU A 484 -1.77 9.14 -21.32
CA LEU A 484 -0.61 8.28 -21.20
C LEU A 484 -0.47 7.89 -19.73
N PRO A 485 -0.59 6.60 -19.36
CA PRO A 485 -0.16 6.13 -18.06
C PRO A 485 1.30 6.55 -17.82
N GLY A 486 1.57 6.96 -16.59
CA GLY A 486 2.90 7.36 -16.13
C GLY A 486 3.46 6.40 -15.11
#